data_AF-A0A4U1EFJ3-F1
#
_entry.id   AF-A0A4U1EFJ3-F1
#
_cell.length_a   1.000
_cell.length_b   1.000
_cell.length_c   1.000
_cell.angle_alpha   90.00
_cell.angle_beta   90.00
_cell.angle_gamma   90.00
#
_symmetry.space_group_name_H-M   'P 1'
#
loop_
_entity.id
_entity.type
_entity.pdbx_description
1 polymer ?
#
loop_
_entity_poly.entity_id
_entity_poly.type
_entity_poly.pdbx_seq_one_letter_code
_entity_poly.pdbx_strand_id
1 'polypeptide(L)'
;MRRTDKGDLSLRCDELVRTHPILIDLRHRPAARAFNPSDLEAELRRLFRERDPLHPKFVAAVHYEHPTIQIELQQNTSQKVAGDVDIADAADIADVTYYFERDVKGESLFSGHRGLDVRVRGEPLLLERTLIYLLDEKFPPVLHERLTSGLIAVIVVVVVALVAGVTVLVITNRRKSGKYKKVEMKELGEMRKEPSL
;
A
#
# COMPACT_ATOMS: atom_id res chain seq x y z
N MET A 1 -15.02 -3.72 -0.04
CA MET A 1 -13.62 -3.93 0.41
C MET A 1 -13.36 -3.11 1.66
N ARG A 2 -12.65 -3.64 2.65
CA ARG A 2 -12.36 -2.91 3.89
C ARG A 2 -11.14 -2.02 3.70
N ARG A 3 -11.27 -0.71 3.96
CA ARG A 3 -10.19 0.30 3.81
C ARG A 3 -9.61 0.80 5.14
N THR A 4 -10.21 0.45 6.27
CA THR A 4 -9.83 0.90 7.62
C THR A 4 -9.52 -0.27 8.54
N ASP A 5 -8.71 -0.06 9.59
CA ASP A 5 -8.36 -1.12 10.56
C ASP A 5 -9.60 -1.61 11.34
N LYS A 6 -9.65 -2.90 11.69
CA LYS A 6 -10.76 -3.56 12.38
C LYS A 6 -10.75 -3.20 13.87
N GLY A 7 -9.60 -2.77 14.39
CA GLY A 7 -9.38 -2.51 15.81
C GLY A 7 -9.86 -1.14 16.30
N ASP A 8 -10.35 -0.25 15.43
CA ASP A 8 -10.80 1.07 15.84
C ASP A 8 -12.27 1.04 16.29
N LEU A 9 -12.47 1.15 17.61
CA LEU A 9 -13.79 1.15 18.26
C LEU A 9 -14.55 2.48 18.06
N SER A 10 -13.88 3.51 17.53
CA SER A 10 -14.43 4.86 17.34
C SER A 10 -14.59 5.25 15.88
N LEU A 11 -14.49 4.28 14.96
CA LEU A 11 -14.55 4.51 13.52
C LEU A 11 -15.87 5.17 13.11
N ARG A 12 -15.78 6.33 12.46
CA ARG A 12 -16.92 6.99 11.80
C ARG A 12 -16.73 6.92 10.29
N CYS A 13 -17.75 6.44 9.59
CA CYS A 13 -17.78 6.33 8.14
C CYS A 13 -18.80 7.34 7.58
N ASP A 14 -18.47 8.63 7.70
CA ASP A 14 -19.42 9.71 7.38
C ASP A 14 -19.55 9.96 5.87
N GLU A 15 -18.61 9.44 5.07
CA GLU A 15 -18.56 9.65 3.61
C GLU A 15 -18.43 8.31 2.88
N LEU A 16 -19.22 8.13 1.81
CA LEU A 16 -19.10 6.99 0.91
C LEU A 16 -17.90 7.24 -0.03
N VAL A 17 -16.76 6.60 0.26
CA VAL A 17 -15.61 6.64 -0.64
C VAL A 17 -15.80 5.59 -1.74
N ARG A 18 -15.96 6.05 -2.99
CA ARG A 18 -16.11 5.16 -4.14
C ARG A 18 -14.76 4.64 -4.62
N THR A 19 -14.78 3.57 -5.42
CA THR A 19 -13.56 2.95 -5.94
C THR A 19 -13.39 3.31 -7.40
N HIS A 20 -12.36 4.09 -7.69
CA HIS A 20 -12.06 4.55 -9.04
C HIS A 20 -10.62 5.10 -9.08
N PRO A 21 -9.81 4.77 -10.09
CA PRO A 21 -10.03 3.77 -11.14
C PRO A 21 -9.80 2.32 -10.64
N ILE A 22 -10.23 1.34 -11.44
CA ILE A 22 -9.90 -0.09 -11.21
C ILE A 22 -8.95 -0.55 -12.32
N LEU A 23 -7.83 -1.15 -11.95
CA LEU A 23 -6.87 -1.74 -12.87
C LEU A 23 -6.91 -3.27 -12.74
N ILE A 24 -7.12 -3.97 -13.84
CA ILE A 24 -7.14 -5.42 -13.91
C ILE A 24 -5.93 -5.88 -14.72
N ASP A 25 -5.00 -6.56 -14.06
CA ASP A 25 -3.84 -7.18 -14.68
C ASP A 25 -4.09 -8.69 -14.85
N LEU A 26 -4.13 -9.14 -16.10
CA LEU A 26 -4.26 -10.53 -16.49
C LEU A 26 -2.94 -11.02 -17.05
N ARG A 27 -2.55 -12.24 -16.70
CA ARG A 27 -1.46 -12.96 -17.36
C ARG A 27 -2.04 -14.21 -17.98
N HIS A 28 -1.89 -14.32 -19.30
CA HIS A 28 -2.31 -15.53 -19.99
C HIS A 28 -1.18 -16.58 -19.97
N ARG A 29 -1.56 -17.86 -20.08
CA ARG A 29 -0.63 -18.98 -20.20
C ARG A 29 0.21 -18.83 -21.46
N PRO A 30 1.40 -19.46 -21.52
CA PRO A 30 2.20 -19.49 -22.74
C PRO A 30 1.36 -20.01 -23.92
N ALA A 31 1.14 -19.13 -24.90
CA ALA A 31 0.50 -19.49 -26.16
C ALA A 31 1.58 -19.76 -27.20
N ALA A 32 1.25 -20.52 -28.25
CA ALA A 32 2.18 -20.80 -29.34
C ALA A 32 2.67 -19.51 -30.04
N ARG A 33 1.85 -18.45 -30.00
CA ARG A 33 2.14 -17.11 -30.53
C ARG A 33 1.53 -16.04 -29.63
N ALA A 34 2.11 -14.84 -29.63
CA ALA A 34 1.47 -13.68 -29.01
C ALA A 34 0.18 -13.32 -29.74
N PHE A 35 -0.82 -12.84 -29.02
CA PHE A 35 -2.07 -12.36 -29.61
C PHE A 35 -1.85 -11.05 -30.37
N ASN A 36 -2.68 -10.77 -31.37
CA ASN A 36 -2.71 -9.46 -31.97
C ASN A 36 -3.36 -8.47 -30.96
N PRO A 37 -2.67 -7.35 -30.59
CA PRO A 37 -3.20 -6.42 -29.60
C PRO A 37 -4.60 -5.88 -29.94
N SER A 38 -4.86 -5.55 -31.20
CA SER A 38 -6.14 -4.97 -31.64
C SER A 38 -7.27 -5.98 -31.63
N ASP A 39 -7.01 -7.23 -32.04
CA ASP A 39 -8.01 -8.30 -31.98
C ASP A 39 -8.34 -8.65 -30.52
N LEU A 40 -7.33 -8.70 -29.66
CA LEU A 40 -7.50 -8.97 -28.22
C LEU A 40 -8.31 -7.86 -27.54
N GLU A 41 -7.97 -6.59 -27.80
CA GLU A 41 -8.72 -5.45 -27.28
C GLU A 41 -10.18 -5.48 -27.72
N ALA A 42 -10.44 -5.78 -29.00
CA ALA A 42 -11.79 -5.85 -29.53
C ALA A 42 -12.62 -6.95 -28.84
N GLU A 43 -12.05 -8.14 -28.63
CA GLU A 43 -12.75 -9.25 -27.96
C GLU A 43 -12.98 -8.97 -26.47
N LEU A 44 -12.03 -8.32 -25.78
CA LEU A 44 -12.22 -7.94 -24.38
C LEU A 44 -13.28 -6.85 -24.20
N ARG A 45 -13.26 -5.81 -25.05
CA ARG A 45 -14.32 -4.78 -25.07
C ARG A 45 -15.68 -5.38 -25.40
N ARG A 46 -15.72 -6.39 -26.27
CA ARG A 46 -16.94 -7.12 -26.60
C ARG A 46 -17.45 -7.94 -25.41
N LEU A 47 -16.57 -8.63 -24.69
CA LEU A 47 -16.93 -9.38 -23.49
C LEU A 47 -17.58 -8.47 -22.43
N PHE A 48 -16.95 -7.33 -22.13
CA PHE A 48 -17.48 -6.34 -21.19
C PHE A 48 -18.72 -5.59 -21.69
N ARG A 49 -19.21 -5.87 -22.89
CA ARG A 49 -20.47 -5.32 -23.40
C ARG A 49 -21.58 -6.36 -23.39
N GLU A 50 -21.24 -7.59 -23.77
CA GLU A 50 -22.20 -8.68 -23.98
C GLU A 50 -22.49 -9.46 -22.70
N ARG A 51 -21.46 -9.71 -21.88
CA ARG A 51 -21.54 -10.61 -20.72
C ARG A 51 -21.75 -9.85 -19.43
N ASP A 52 -20.92 -8.85 -19.22
CA ASP A 52 -21.11 -7.86 -18.17
C ASP A 52 -21.68 -6.64 -18.88
N PRO A 53 -22.91 -6.16 -18.62
CA PRO A 53 -23.49 -5.04 -19.36
C PRO A 53 -22.84 -3.70 -18.93
N LEU A 54 -21.51 -3.61 -19.07
CA LEU A 54 -20.73 -2.41 -18.84
C LEU A 54 -20.77 -1.57 -20.10
N HIS A 55 -21.17 -0.30 -19.95
CA HIS A 55 -21.13 0.61 -21.07
C HIS A 55 -19.68 0.76 -21.56
N PRO A 56 -19.38 0.65 -22.88
CA PRO A 56 -18.01 0.67 -23.42
C PRO A 56 -17.17 1.89 -23.01
N LYS A 57 -17.84 2.99 -22.64
CA LYS A 57 -17.23 4.23 -22.12
C LYS A 57 -16.46 4.04 -20.82
N PHE A 58 -16.76 2.99 -20.06
CA PHE A 58 -16.10 2.70 -18.80
C PHE A 58 -14.86 1.83 -18.96
N VAL A 59 -14.62 1.24 -20.14
CA VAL A 59 -13.34 0.58 -20.48
C VAL A 59 -12.44 1.65 -21.08
N ALA A 60 -11.60 2.26 -20.24
CA ALA A 60 -10.72 3.36 -20.64
C ALA A 60 -9.62 2.87 -21.59
N ALA A 61 -8.95 1.78 -21.23
CA ALA A 61 -7.85 1.23 -22.01
C ALA A 61 -7.73 -0.29 -21.85
N VAL A 62 -7.21 -0.93 -22.90
CA VAL A 62 -6.73 -2.31 -22.86
C VAL A 62 -5.32 -2.30 -23.45
N HIS A 63 -4.33 -2.62 -22.62
CA HIS A 63 -2.93 -2.68 -23.02
C HIS A 63 -2.44 -4.12 -23.02
N TYR A 64 -1.80 -4.53 -24.12
CA TYR A 64 -1.23 -5.87 -24.25
C TYR A 64 0.28 -5.80 -24.37
N GLU A 65 0.96 -6.40 -23.39
CA GLU A 65 2.40 -6.63 -23.40
C GLU A 65 2.65 -8.09 -23.07
N HIS A 66 2.93 -8.91 -24.08
CA HIS A 66 3.00 -10.36 -23.95
C HIS A 66 3.83 -10.83 -22.74
N PRO A 67 3.31 -11.70 -21.85
CA PRO A 67 2.00 -12.38 -21.86
C PRO A 67 0.92 -11.70 -20.97
N THR A 68 1.11 -10.43 -20.65
CA THR A 68 0.30 -9.62 -19.74
C THR A 68 -0.70 -8.75 -20.50
N ILE A 69 -1.89 -8.62 -19.94
CA ILE A 69 -2.98 -7.77 -20.43
C ILE A 69 -3.40 -6.88 -19.27
N GLN A 70 -3.41 -5.57 -19.48
CA GLN A 70 -3.87 -4.61 -18.49
C GLN A 70 -5.16 -3.97 -18.99
N ILE A 71 -6.19 -3.97 -18.15
CA ILE A 71 -7.49 -3.38 -18.47
C ILE A 71 -7.75 -2.29 -17.44
N GLU A 72 -7.98 -1.07 -17.91
CA GLU A 72 -8.32 0.07 -17.07
C GLU A 72 -9.81 0.35 -17.16
N LEU A 73 -10.48 0.30 -16.01
CA LEU A 73 -11.89 0.65 -15.87
C LEU A 73 -12.04 1.99 -15.17
N GLN A 74 -12.71 2.92 -15.84
CA GLN A 74 -12.86 4.31 -15.42
C GLN A 74 -14.33 4.74 -15.50
N GLN A 75 -14.98 4.90 -14.34
CA GLN A 75 -16.28 5.56 -14.16
C GLN A 75 -16.21 6.95 -13.47
N ASN A 76 -16.40 8.05 -14.21
CA ASN A 76 -16.35 9.40 -13.64
C ASN A 76 -17.37 9.61 -12.51
N THR A 77 -16.89 10.06 -11.34
CA THR A 77 -17.65 10.18 -10.08
C THR A 77 -18.79 11.21 -10.16
N SER A 78 -18.66 12.22 -11.03
CA SER A 78 -19.67 13.24 -11.30
C SER A 78 -20.90 12.74 -12.07
N GLN A 79 -20.87 11.52 -12.63
CA GLN A 79 -22.01 10.93 -13.35
C GLN A 79 -22.95 10.09 -12.48
N LYS A 80 -22.66 9.92 -11.18
CA LYS A 80 -23.56 9.19 -10.26
C LYS A 80 -23.88 10.08 -9.06
N VAL A 81 -24.95 10.86 -9.18
CA VAL A 81 -25.50 11.68 -8.09
C VAL A 81 -25.92 10.76 -6.93
N ALA A 82 -25.62 11.17 -5.69
CA ALA A 82 -26.04 10.44 -4.51
C ALA A 82 -27.57 10.46 -4.39
N GLY A 83 -28.21 9.30 -4.53
CA GLY A 83 -29.67 9.16 -4.57
C GLY A 83 -30.26 8.94 -5.96
N ASP A 84 -29.44 8.97 -7.01
CA ASP A 84 -29.88 8.61 -8.35
C ASP A 84 -29.99 7.09 -8.44
N VAL A 85 -31.23 6.62 -8.37
CA VAL A 85 -31.64 5.25 -8.68
C VAL A 85 -31.69 5.10 -10.21
N ASP A 86 -30.64 5.51 -10.91
CA ASP A 86 -30.41 5.10 -12.29
C ASP A 86 -29.72 3.72 -12.26
N ILE A 87 -30.41 2.77 -11.60
CA ILE A 87 -30.05 1.37 -11.37
C ILE A 87 -30.51 0.48 -12.55
N ALA A 88 -30.98 1.05 -13.65
CA ALA A 88 -31.41 0.25 -14.80
C ALA A 88 -30.33 0.02 -15.87
N ASP A 89 -29.44 1.00 -16.16
CA ASP A 89 -28.66 0.98 -17.42
C ASP A 89 -27.13 1.06 -17.29
N ALA A 90 -26.57 1.13 -16.08
CA ALA A 90 -25.11 1.15 -15.90
C ALA A 90 -24.67 0.22 -14.78
N ALA A 91 -24.20 -0.98 -15.15
CA ALA A 91 -23.46 -1.83 -14.24
C ALA A 91 -22.29 -1.03 -13.61
N ASP A 92 -22.14 -1.09 -12.30
CA ASP A 92 -21.02 -0.45 -11.60
C ASP A 92 -19.71 -1.15 -11.98
N ILE A 93 -18.62 -0.39 -12.21
CA ILE A 93 -17.31 -0.99 -12.50
C ILE A 93 -16.86 -1.95 -11.40
N ALA A 94 -17.28 -1.71 -10.14
CA ALA A 94 -16.99 -2.61 -9.02
C ALA A 94 -17.74 -3.94 -9.12
N ASP A 95 -19.03 -3.90 -9.50
CA ASP A 95 -19.85 -5.11 -9.66
C ASP A 95 -19.34 -5.94 -10.83
N VAL A 96 -19.08 -5.31 -11.97
CA VAL A 96 -18.51 -5.96 -13.15
C VAL A 96 -17.16 -6.59 -12.84
N THR A 97 -16.29 -5.87 -12.12
CA THR A 97 -15.00 -6.42 -11.69
C THR A 97 -15.17 -7.65 -10.80
N TYR A 98 -16.17 -7.65 -9.91
CA TYR A 98 -16.46 -8.78 -9.04
C TYR A 98 -16.98 -10.00 -9.82
N TYR A 99 -17.91 -9.82 -10.76
CA TYR A 99 -18.40 -10.91 -11.62
C TYR A 99 -17.29 -11.46 -12.52
N PHE A 100 -16.49 -10.57 -13.10
CA PHE A 100 -15.32 -10.94 -13.89
C PHE A 100 -14.31 -11.76 -13.07
N GLU A 101 -14.02 -11.36 -11.82
CA GLU A 101 -13.14 -12.11 -10.93
C GLU A 101 -13.65 -13.53 -10.67
N ARG A 102 -14.97 -13.66 -10.45
CA ARG A 102 -15.65 -14.95 -10.26
C ARG A 102 -15.55 -15.82 -11.52
N ASP A 103 -15.76 -15.22 -12.69
CA ASP A 103 -15.66 -15.91 -13.98
C ASP A 103 -14.26 -16.45 -14.25
N VAL A 104 -13.23 -15.64 -13.98
CA VAL A 104 -11.83 -16.07 -14.12
C VAL A 104 -11.50 -17.22 -13.18
N LYS A 105 -12.04 -17.22 -11.96
CA LYS A 105 -11.85 -18.29 -10.97
C LYS A 105 -12.68 -19.55 -11.26
N GLY A 106 -13.50 -19.56 -12.31
CA GLY A 106 -14.41 -20.66 -12.62
C GLY A 106 -15.62 -20.75 -11.67
N GLU A 107 -15.85 -19.72 -10.87
CA GLU A 107 -16.96 -19.60 -9.92
C GLU A 107 -18.07 -18.70 -10.49
N SER A 108 -18.32 -18.83 -11.79
CA SER A 108 -19.30 -18.01 -12.50
C SER A 108 -20.66 -18.04 -11.81
N LEU A 109 -21.24 -16.86 -11.61
CA LEU A 109 -22.57 -16.72 -11.02
C LEU A 109 -23.69 -16.84 -12.07
N PHE A 110 -23.33 -16.92 -13.36
CA PHE A 110 -24.28 -17.05 -14.46
C PHE A 110 -24.57 -18.52 -14.77
N SER A 111 -25.85 -18.89 -14.71
CA SER A 111 -26.31 -20.24 -15.03
C SER A 111 -25.85 -20.68 -16.43
N GLY A 112 -25.30 -21.90 -16.52
CA GLY A 112 -24.87 -22.51 -17.79
C GLY A 112 -23.45 -22.15 -18.24
N HIS A 113 -22.74 -21.26 -17.55
CA HIS A 113 -21.38 -20.85 -17.88
C HIS A 113 -20.38 -21.42 -16.86
N ARG A 114 -19.24 -21.96 -17.34
CA ARG A 114 -18.17 -22.52 -16.49
C ARG A 114 -16.94 -21.62 -16.40
N GLY A 115 -17.15 -20.31 -16.33
CA GLY A 115 -16.08 -19.32 -16.19
C GLY A 115 -15.84 -18.49 -17.45
N LEU A 116 -14.67 -17.86 -17.52
CA LEU A 116 -14.25 -16.98 -18.61
C LEU A 116 -13.91 -17.80 -19.87
N ASP A 117 -14.68 -17.61 -20.95
CA ASP A 117 -14.42 -18.20 -22.27
C ASP A 117 -14.26 -17.06 -23.29
N VAL A 118 -13.02 -16.61 -23.47
CA VAL A 118 -12.65 -15.59 -24.45
C VAL A 118 -11.83 -16.25 -25.53
N ARG A 119 -12.18 -16.00 -26.79
CA ARG A 119 -11.46 -16.54 -27.95
C ARG A 119 -11.03 -15.40 -28.87
N VAL A 120 -9.74 -15.25 -29.08
CA VAL A 120 -9.17 -14.26 -30.00
C VAL A 120 -8.88 -14.95 -31.32
N ARG A 121 -9.62 -14.61 -32.38
CA ARG A 121 -9.50 -15.26 -33.71
C ARG A 121 -9.62 -16.80 -33.67
N GLY A 122 -10.37 -17.33 -32.71
CA GLY A 122 -10.57 -18.76 -32.51
C GLY A 122 -9.60 -19.42 -31.52
N GLU A 123 -8.52 -18.74 -31.13
CA GLU A 123 -7.58 -19.21 -30.10
C GLU A 123 -8.11 -18.87 -28.70
N PRO A 124 -8.20 -19.83 -27.76
CA PRO A 124 -8.70 -19.58 -26.41
C PRO A 124 -7.69 -18.79 -25.57
N LEU A 125 -8.18 -17.74 -24.91
CA LEU A 125 -7.43 -16.96 -23.94
C LEU A 125 -7.43 -17.65 -22.58
N LEU A 126 -6.43 -18.51 -22.35
CA LEU A 126 -6.27 -19.21 -21.08
C LEU A 126 -5.50 -18.37 -20.08
N LEU A 127 -6.13 -18.02 -18.97
CA LEU A 127 -5.50 -17.22 -17.91
C LEU A 127 -4.69 -18.10 -16.94
N GLU A 128 -3.56 -17.57 -16.49
CA GLU A 128 -2.71 -18.15 -15.44
C GLU A 128 -2.87 -17.38 -14.12
N ARG A 129 -2.86 -16.05 -14.21
CA ARG A 129 -2.93 -15.17 -13.05
C ARG A 129 -3.79 -13.95 -13.36
N THR A 130 -4.55 -13.51 -12.36
CA THR A 130 -5.35 -12.28 -12.42
C THR A 130 -5.14 -11.51 -11.13
N LEU A 131 -4.84 -10.22 -11.26
CA LEU A 131 -4.67 -9.26 -10.19
C LEU A 131 -5.60 -8.09 -10.44
N ILE A 132 -6.27 -7.64 -9.39
CA ILE A 132 -7.22 -6.53 -9.46
C ILE A 132 -6.75 -5.49 -8.44
N TYR A 133 -6.37 -4.31 -8.94
CA TYR A 133 -5.95 -3.18 -8.13
C TYR A 133 -7.08 -2.16 -8.07
N LEU A 134 -7.44 -1.81 -6.84
CA LEU A 134 -8.45 -0.82 -6.53
C LEU A 134 -7.68 0.43 -6.14
N LEU A 135 -7.59 1.40 -7.05
CA LEU A 135 -6.97 2.68 -6.73
C LEU A 135 -7.98 3.55 -5.98
N ASP A 136 -7.52 4.14 -4.88
CA ASP A 136 -8.30 5.07 -4.07
C ASP A 136 -7.87 6.50 -4.43
N GLU A 137 -8.83 7.40 -4.62
CA GLU A 137 -8.56 8.84 -4.82
C GLU A 137 -7.97 9.46 -3.54
N LYS A 138 -8.36 8.95 -2.36
CA LYS A 138 -7.87 9.43 -1.07
C LYS A 138 -6.82 8.46 -0.52
N PHE A 139 -5.61 8.98 -0.28
CA PHE A 139 -4.61 8.26 0.50
C PHE A 139 -5.19 7.92 1.88
N PRO A 140 -5.14 6.66 2.36
CA PRO A 140 -5.72 6.32 3.64
C PRO A 140 -5.10 7.21 4.73
N PRO A 141 -5.90 7.89 5.57
CA PRO A 141 -5.40 8.87 6.54
C PRO A 141 -4.56 8.24 7.67
N VAL A 142 -4.27 6.95 7.62
CA VAL A 142 -3.67 6.19 8.72
C VAL A 142 -2.52 5.31 8.21
N LEU A 143 -1.50 5.94 7.62
CA LEU A 143 -0.14 5.40 7.69
C LEU A 143 0.60 6.09 8.83
N HIS A 144 0.14 5.88 10.06
CA HIS A 144 1.03 6.03 11.20
C HIS A 144 1.79 4.72 11.28
N GLU A 145 3.08 4.73 10.95
CA GLU A 145 3.97 3.65 11.37
C GLU A 145 3.72 3.43 12.86
N ARG A 146 3.19 2.26 13.21
CA ARG A 146 3.10 1.85 14.61
C ARG A 146 4.53 1.76 15.10
N LEU A 147 5.09 2.86 15.60
CA LEU A 147 6.19 2.84 16.54
C LEU A 147 5.65 2.06 17.73
N THR A 148 5.82 0.75 17.67
CA THR A 148 5.44 -0.18 18.73
C THR A 148 5.99 0.40 20.03
N SER A 149 5.14 0.50 21.05
CA SER A 149 5.49 1.06 22.36
C SER A 149 6.82 0.54 22.90
N GLY A 150 7.20 -0.69 22.54
CA GLY A 150 8.50 -1.29 22.83
C GLY A 150 9.71 -0.51 22.30
N LEU A 151 9.67 0.05 21.08
CA LEU A 151 10.80 0.80 20.51
C LEU A 151 11.02 2.12 21.25
N ILE A 152 9.94 2.82 21.59
CA ILE A 152 9.99 4.06 22.37
C ILE A 152 10.56 3.77 23.77
N ALA A 153 10.12 2.69 24.41
CA ALA A 153 10.62 2.29 25.73
C ALA A 153 12.14 2.02 25.72
N VAL A 154 12.65 1.33 24.68
CA VAL A 154 14.09 1.05 24.55
C VAL A 154 14.90 2.34 24.36
N ILE A 155 14.45 3.26 23.51
CA ILE A 155 15.14 4.53 23.26
C ILE A 155 15.27 5.34 24.56
N VAL A 156 14.20 5.42 25.35
CA VAL A 156 14.21 6.15 26.63
C VAL A 156 15.24 5.57 27.60
N VAL A 157 15.30 4.23 27.74
CA VAL A 157 16.26 3.57 28.63
C VAL A 157 17.71 3.83 28.21
N VAL A 158 18.00 3.78 26.91
CA VAL A 158 19.34 4.06 26.37
C VAL A 158 19.78 5.50 26.67
N VAL A 159 18.89 6.47 26.46
CA VAL A 159 19.19 7.88 26.75
C VAL A 159 19.46 8.12 28.23
N VAL A 160 18.64 7.54 29.11
CA VAL A 160 18.84 7.65 30.58
C VAL A 160 20.18 7.04 31.00
N ALA A 161 20.54 5.87 30.46
CA ALA A 161 21.81 5.22 30.75
C ALA A 161 23.02 6.06 30.30
N LEU A 162 22.94 6.67 29.11
CA LEU A 162 24.00 7.56 28.60
C LEU A 162 24.17 8.80 29.48
N VAL A 163 23.07 9.46 29.86
CA VAL A 163 23.12 10.65 30.72
C VAL A 163 23.70 10.29 32.09
N ALA A 164 23.27 9.17 32.69
CA ALA A 164 23.82 8.70 33.95
C ALA A 164 25.32 8.40 33.85
N GLY A 165 25.75 7.71 32.79
CA GLY A 165 27.15 7.39 32.53
C GLY A 165 28.03 8.64 32.39
N VAL A 166 27.59 9.62 31.60
CA VAL A 166 28.30 10.90 31.43
C VAL A 166 28.36 11.67 32.76
N THR A 167 27.28 11.69 33.52
CA THR A 167 27.23 12.40 34.81
C THR A 167 28.24 11.82 35.81
N VAL A 168 28.29 10.48 35.93
CA VAL A 168 29.26 9.80 36.79
C VAL A 168 30.69 10.06 36.32
N LEU A 169 30.94 10.01 35.01
CA LEU A 169 32.27 10.28 34.45
C LEU A 169 32.75 11.70 34.78
N VAL A 170 31.89 12.70 34.59
CA VAL A 170 32.20 14.11 34.89
C VAL A 170 32.48 14.31 36.38
N ILE A 171 31.65 13.76 37.27
CA ILE A 171 31.85 13.88 38.72
C ILE A 171 33.17 13.21 39.14
N THR A 172 33.46 12.03 38.60
CA THR A 172 34.68 11.28 38.92
C THR A 172 35.93 12.01 38.43
N ASN A 173 35.91 12.56 37.20
CA ASN A 173 37.01 13.38 36.68
C ASN A 173 37.20 14.66 37.49
N ARG A 174 36.13 15.39 37.83
CA ARG A 174 36.24 16.59 38.67
C ARG A 174 36.81 16.30 40.06
N ARG A 175 36.43 15.16 40.68
CA ARG A 175 36.99 14.72 41.97
C ARG A 175 38.46 14.33 41.87
N LYS A 176 38.89 13.70 40.77
CA LYS A 176 40.31 13.38 40.52
C LYS A 176 41.14 14.66 40.33
N SER A 177 40.73 15.57 39.45
CA SER A 177 41.45 16.85 39.22
C SER A 177 41.51 17.75 40.46
N GLY A 178 40.50 17.70 41.34
CA GLY A 178 40.53 18.43 42.62
C GLY A 178 41.54 17.89 43.63
N LYS A 179 41.89 16.60 43.58
CA LYS A 179 42.96 16.02 44.41
C LYS A 179 44.36 16.38 43.87
N TYR A 180 44.56 16.36 42.54
CA TYR A 180 45.84 16.73 41.94
C TYR A 180 46.20 18.21 42.19
N LYS A 181 45.22 19.12 42.09
CA LYS A 181 45.45 20.55 42.36
C LYS A 181 45.80 20.86 43.83
N LYS A 182 45.35 20.02 44.77
CA LYS A 182 45.70 20.14 46.19
C LYS A 182 47.08 19.57 46.53
N VAL A 183 47.61 18.63 45.73
CA VAL A 183 48.96 18.10 45.92
C VAL A 183 50.00 19.08 45.38
N GLU A 184 49.77 19.70 44.21
CA GLU A 184 50.69 20.73 43.68
C GLU A 184 50.82 21.95 44.60
N MET A 185 49.74 22.43 45.24
CA MET A 185 49.84 23.53 46.20
C MET A 185 50.58 23.16 47.49
N LYS A 186 50.65 21.87 47.84
CA LYS A 186 51.37 21.42 49.04
C LYS A 186 52.87 21.29 48.74
N GLU A 187 53.24 20.79 47.57
CA GLU A 187 54.63 20.68 47.11
C GLU A 187 55.27 22.07 46.83
N LEU A 188 54.54 23.02 46.23
CA LEU A 188 55.04 24.41 46.06
C LEU A 188 55.10 25.21 47.38
N GLY A 189 54.37 24.78 48.41
CA GLY A 189 54.43 25.40 49.74
C GLY A 189 55.65 24.98 50.56
N GLU A 190 56.27 23.84 50.22
CA GLU A 190 57.41 23.29 50.94
C GLU A 190 58.75 23.83 50.40
N MET A 191 58.83 24.17 49.10
CA MET A 191 60.02 24.79 48.49
C MET A 191 60.29 26.25 48.91
N ARG A 192 59.38 26.89 49.67
CA ARG A 192 59.56 28.28 50.16
C ARG A 192 60.06 28.36 51.60
N LYS A 193 60.43 27.23 52.21
CA LYS A 193 61.01 27.16 53.56
C LYS A 193 62.42 26.56 53.54
N GLU A 194 63.33 27.13 52.76
CA GLU A 194 64.76 26.99 53.05
C GLU A 194 65.30 28.35 53.53
N PRO A 195 65.93 28.42 54.72
CA PRO A 195 66.41 29.66 55.28
C PRO A 195 67.74 30.05 54.63
N SER A 196 67.80 31.22 53.99
CA SER A 196 69.06 31.90 53.68
C SER A 196 69.63 32.45 54.99
N LEU A 197 70.78 31.92 55.39
CA LEU A 197 71.62 32.32 56.52
C LEU A 197 72.55 33.46 56.10
#